data_AF-A0A355EKN9-F1
#
_entry.id   AF-A0A355EKN9-F1
#
_cell.length_a   1.000
_cell.length_b   1.000
_cell.length_c   1.000
_cell.angle_alpha   90.00
_cell.angle_beta   90.00
_cell.angle_gamma   90.00
#
_symmetry.space_group_name_H-M   'P 1'
#
loop_
_entity.id
_entity.type
_entity.pdbx_description
1 polymer ?
#
loop_
_entity_poly.entity_id
_entity_poly.type
_entity_poly.pdbx_seq_one_letter_code
_entity_poly.pdbx_strand_id
1 'polypeptide(L)'
;MLSSFFSGISGLIANSSSINVVGNNIANVNTVGFKGSRATFEDVLYQSINGTSGTSQVGRGTALSSVDTSFGQGSFESTSESTDLAIGGKGFFIVRSAEAETNYYTRAGQFRFDSDGYMTNPAGDILQGRQIDRTTNAPFGVDTDIIISQAPSEPRATEFIGMNVNLQSNTTVAGNLGSLSGMANSSVTSVAISEAKYPRAGNYTISYAAPVAPAVQGTLTVTVAHTDPTGALTGTSSTYTALVDAGTTYTNLGGSGLDITTDAALVDGASRTISFQGFSTDYVSATRNPTTTSNYSSSVTAYDSLGQPHVVTVYFRKSYETTVPQTSVWEWMAHLDAADSSTGANDLAGWGTLTFNNNGALTAGGSATSVSFDFSQGANPGQAIDMVFGSGSGGGTTTQYPIASTTNFQTQDGYPPGVLQNVTVSAEGVISGHYSNGQILN
;
A
#
# COMPACT_ATOMS: atom_id res chain seq x y z
N MET A 1 34.40 4.14 82.93
CA MET A 1 35.63 4.19 82.10
C MET A 1 35.59 3.21 80.94
N LEU A 2 35.33 1.91 81.15
CA LEU A 2 35.17 0.95 80.02
C LEU A 2 33.95 1.25 79.12
N SER A 3 32.83 1.73 79.68
CA SER A 3 31.62 2.10 78.93
C SER A 3 31.78 3.31 78.00
N SER A 4 32.59 4.30 78.39
CA SER A 4 32.85 5.51 77.58
C SER A 4 33.78 5.21 76.40
N PHE A 5 34.75 4.31 76.58
CA PHE A 5 35.58 3.83 75.46
C PHE A 5 34.75 3.00 74.47
N PHE A 6 33.82 2.18 74.95
CA PHE A 6 32.92 1.41 74.08
C PHE A 6 32.05 2.31 73.19
N SER A 7 31.45 3.36 73.76
CA SER A 7 30.67 4.34 72.99
C SER A 7 31.51 5.12 71.98
N GLY A 8 32.77 5.44 72.31
CA GLY A 8 33.69 6.12 71.39
C GLY A 8 34.15 5.23 70.24
N ILE A 9 34.47 3.96 70.53
CA ILE A 9 34.86 2.96 69.53
C ILE A 9 33.68 2.66 68.60
N SER A 10 32.46 2.51 69.13
CA SER A 10 31.28 2.23 68.31
C SER A 10 30.96 3.38 67.35
N GLY A 11 31.12 4.63 67.79
CA GLY A 11 30.99 5.81 66.93
C GLY A 11 32.03 5.87 65.81
N LEU A 12 33.29 5.50 66.08
CA LEU A 12 34.34 5.45 65.07
C LEU A 12 34.08 4.36 64.02
N ILE A 13 33.62 3.18 64.44
CA ILE A 13 33.29 2.06 63.54
C ILE A 13 32.08 2.42 62.65
N ALA A 14 31.04 3.00 63.23
CA ALA A 14 29.86 3.47 62.49
C ALA A 14 30.25 4.54 61.46
N ASN A 15 31.12 5.49 61.84
CA ASN A 15 31.61 6.52 60.94
C ASN A 15 32.48 5.94 59.80
N SER A 16 33.37 4.99 60.11
CA SER A 16 34.18 4.30 59.09
C SER A 16 33.30 3.60 58.04
N SER A 17 32.23 2.95 58.46
CA SER A 17 31.26 2.33 57.55
C SER A 17 30.54 3.37 56.69
N SER A 18 30.17 4.51 57.27
CA SER A 18 29.60 5.66 56.54
C SER A 18 30.54 6.19 55.45
N ILE A 19 31.82 6.36 55.79
CA ILE A 19 32.84 6.82 54.84
C ILE A 19 33.00 5.82 53.69
N ASN A 20 32.95 4.51 53.97
CA ASN A 20 33.00 3.49 52.92
C ASN A 20 31.80 3.59 51.96
N VAL A 21 30.58 3.82 52.48
CA VAL A 21 29.39 4.02 51.64
C VAL A 21 29.53 5.28 50.79
N VAL A 22 30.01 6.39 51.36
CA VAL A 22 30.28 7.63 50.59
C VAL A 22 31.37 7.41 49.54
N GLY A 23 32.46 6.73 49.89
CA GLY A 23 33.53 6.39 48.96
C GLY A 23 33.04 5.53 47.80
N ASN A 24 32.18 4.55 48.06
CA ASN A 24 31.57 3.72 47.02
C ASN A 24 30.64 4.54 46.10
N ASN A 25 29.83 5.44 46.67
CA ASN A 25 28.99 6.33 45.87
C ASN A 25 29.81 7.26 44.97
N ILE A 26 30.90 7.84 45.49
CA ILE A 26 31.80 8.71 44.71
C ILE A 26 32.49 7.92 43.60
N ALA A 27 32.96 6.71 43.89
CA ALA A 27 33.62 5.86 42.89
C ALA A 27 32.69 5.49 41.72
N ASN A 28 31.38 5.36 41.99
CA ASN A 28 30.38 4.96 40.99
C ASN A 28 29.54 6.12 40.44
N VAL A 29 29.95 7.38 40.64
CA VAL A 29 29.19 8.55 40.18
C VAL A 29 28.98 8.58 38.66
N ASN A 30 29.93 8.03 37.90
CA ASN A 30 29.89 7.95 36.44
C ASN A 30 29.35 6.60 35.92
N THR A 31 28.98 5.68 36.82
CA THR A 31 28.45 4.37 36.42
C THR A 31 26.97 4.49 36.08
N VAL A 32 26.61 4.20 34.82
CA VAL A 32 25.23 4.29 34.35
C VAL A 32 24.33 3.31 35.11
N GLY A 33 23.17 3.79 35.56
CA GLY A 33 22.20 2.99 36.30
C GLY A 33 22.54 2.75 37.77
N PHE A 34 23.66 3.29 38.29
CA PHE A 34 24.03 3.16 39.70
C PHE A 34 23.00 3.83 40.61
N LYS A 35 22.69 3.17 41.74
CA LYS A 35 21.82 3.70 42.78
C LYS A 35 22.63 3.94 44.05
N GLY A 36 22.77 5.21 44.41
CA GLY A 36 23.51 5.62 45.60
C GLY A 36 22.93 5.01 46.86
N SER A 37 23.80 4.64 47.80
CA SER A 37 23.40 4.04 49.07
C SER A 37 23.53 5.04 50.23
N ARG A 38 22.68 4.91 51.25
CA ARG A 38 22.71 5.74 52.46
C ARG A 38 22.85 4.87 53.70
N ALA A 39 23.85 5.18 54.53
CA ALA A 39 24.00 4.58 55.85
C ALA A 39 22.97 5.19 56.83
N THR A 40 22.24 4.33 57.55
CA THR A 40 21.35 4.70 58.65
C THR A 40 21.94 4.17 59.96
N PHE A 41 21.76 4.92 61.05
CA PHE A 41 22.34 4.58 62.35
C PHE A 41 21.24 4.40 63.38
N GLU A 42 21.48 3.52 64.33
CA GLU A 42 20.64 3.27 65.49
C GLU A 42 21.46 3.33 66.78
N ASP A 43 20.78 3.50 67.91
CA ASP A 43 21.38 3.43 69.24
C ASP A 43 21.29 2.01 69.82
N VAL A 44 22.36 1.54 70.47
CA VAL A 44 22.52 0.13 70.90
C VAL A 44 21.83 -0.14 72.27
N LEU A 45 20.73 0.54 72.55
CA LEU A 45 19.98 0.56 73.84
C LEU A 45 20.65 1.32 75.00
N TYR A 46 19.79 1.79 75.90
CA TYR A 46 20.13 2.51 77.13
C TYR A 46 20.25 1.56 78.32
N GLN A 47 21.29 1.73 79.15
CA GLN A 47 21.37 1.08 80.46
C GLN A 47 20.58 1.93 81.47
N SER A 48 19.51 1.37 82.05
CA SER A 48 18.78 2.02 83.15
C SER A 48 19.60 1.94 84.44
N ILE A 49 19.86 3.10 85.04
CA ILE A 49 20.47 3.24 86.36
C ILE A 49 19.34 3.65 87.30
N ASN A 50 18.92 2.74 88.19
CA ASN A 50 17.94 3.04 89.23
C ASN A 50 18.66 3.63 90.45
N GLY A 51 18.46 4.93 90.69
CA GLY A 51 18.89 5.61 91.91
C GLY A 51 17.71 6.07 92.77
N THR A 52 17.96 6.41 94.03
CA THR A 52 16.96 6.82 95.05
C THR A 52 16.14 8.08 94.67
N SER A 53 16.50 8.77 93.57
CA SER A 53 15.81 9.99 93.08
C SER A 53 15.30 9.88 91.64
N GLY A 54 15.27 8.69 91.04
CA GLY A 54 14.72 8.44 89.69
C GLY A 54 15.61 7.57 88.80
N THR A 55 15.02 7.05 87.72
CA THR A 55 15.72 6.28 86.66
C THR A 55 16.47 7.23 85.72
N SER A 56 17.79 7.11 85.65
CA SER A 56 18.62 7.78 84.63
C SER A 56 19.10 6.74 83.60
N GLN A 57 18.95 7.04 82.32
CA GLN A 57 19.36 6.15 81.22
C GLN A 57 20.65 6.66 80.58
N VAL A 58 21.64 5.76 80.41
CA VAL A 58 22.91 6.06 79.73
C VAL A 58 22.99 5.24 78.44
N GLY A 59 23.14 5.91 77.30
CA GLY A 59 23.24 5.26 75.99
C GLY A 59 24.54 4.44 75.86
N ARG A 60 24.47 3.25 75.25
CA ARG A 60 25.61 2.34 75.08
C ARG A 60 26.35 2.51 73.74
N GLY A 61 26.09 3.59 73.03
CA GLY A 61 26.73 3.93 71.75
C GLY A 61 25.78 3.80 70.56
N THR A 62 26.34 3.93 69.36
CA THR A 62 25.66 3.85 68.06
C THR A 62 26.18 2.66 67.26
N ALA A 63 25.30 2.07 66.44
CA ALA A 63 25.61 1.07 65.43
C ALA A 63 25.05 1.48 64.05
N LEU A 64 25.57 0.86 62.99
CA LEU A 64 24.99 0.93 61.65
C LEU A 64 23.76 0.03 61.62
N SER A 65 22.59 0.61 61.33
CA SER A 65 21.32 -0.14 61.25
C SER A 65 21.18 -0.78 59.87
N SER A 66 21.24 0.01 58.80
CA SER A 66 21.18 -0.47 57.43
C SER A 66 22.00 0.39 56.45
N VAL A 67 22.22 -0.17 55.27
CA VAL A 67 22.69 0.56 54.08
C VAL A 67 21.60 0.44 53.04
N ASP A 68 20.80 1.48 52.91
CA ASP A 68 19.63 1.47 52.02
C ASP A 68 19.99 2.04 50.65
N THR A 69 19.57 1.35 49.59
CA THR A 69 19.70 1.84 48.22
C THR A 69 18.64 2.91 47.94
N SER A 70 19.07 4.07 47.47
CA SER A 70 18.18 5.16 47.09
C SER A 70 17.71 4.99 45.64
N PHE A 71 16.43 4.66 45.46
CA PHE A 71 15.80 4.50 44.14
C PHE A 71 15.31 5.81 43.51
N GLY A 72 15.82 6.97 43.95
CA GLY A 72 15.54 8.25 43.32
C GLY A 72 15.87 8.25 41.82
N GLN A 73 15.10 9.00 41.03
CA GLN A 73 15.35 9.20 39.61
C GLN A 73 16.47 10.23 39.43
N GLY A 74 17.48 9.88 38.64
CA GLY A 74 18.53 10.81 38.21
C GLY A 74 18.12 11.58 36.96
N SER A 75 18.94 12.56 36.56
CA SER A 75 18.80 13.22 35.26
C SER A 75 19.04 12.25 34.11
N PHE A 76 18.39 12.51 32.97
CA PHE A 76 18.67 11.79 31.73
C PHE A 76 19.80 12.47 30.97
N GLU A 77 20.66 11.67 30.37
CA GLU A 77 21.68 12.12 29.42
C GLU A 77 21.31 11.63 28.02
N SER A 78 21.49 12.48 27.02
CA SER A 78 21.22 12.11 25.62
C SER A 78 22.45 11.48 25.00
N THR A 79 22.26 10.38 24.27
CA THR A 79 23.31 9.73 23.46
C THR A 79 22.91 9.73 21.98
N SER A 80 23.85 9.35 21.11
CA SER A 80 23.63 9.24 19.66
C SER A 80 23.10 7.87 19.21
N GLU A 81 23.05 6.89 20.11
CA GLU A 81 22.67 5.51 19.80
C GLU A 81 21.19 5.29 20.10
N SER A 82 20.44 4.82 19.10
CA SER A 82 18.99 4.61 19.23
C SER A 82 18.60 3.47 20.18
N THR A 83 19.55 2.60 20.51
CA THR A 83 19.36 1.47 21.43
C THR A 83 19.81 1.77 22.86
N ASP A 84 20.27 2.99 23.15
CA ASP A 84 20.46 3.46 24.52
C ASP A 84 19.12 3.92 25.11
N LEU A 85 18.65 3.19 26.12
CA LEU A 85 17.33 3.37 26.71
C LEU A 85 17.42 3.83 28.16
N ALA A 86 16.43 4.61 28.59
CA ALA A 86 16.27 4.97 29.99
C ALA A 86 14.80 4.91 30.38
N ILE A 87 14.49 4.20 31.47
CA ILE A 87 13.12 4.16 31.99
C ILE A 87 12.84 5.46 32.75
N GLY A 88 11.66 6.07 32.51
CA GLY A 88 11.12 7.15 33.33
C GLY A 88 10.27 6.60 34.47
N GLY A 89 10.62 6.91 35.71
CA GLY A 89 9.87 6.46 36.88
C GLY A 89 10.26 5.06 37.38
N LYS A 90 9.29 4.33 37.95
CA LYS A 90 9.53 3.01 38.56
C LYS A 90 9.56 1.94 37.48
N GLY A 91 10.58 1.09 37.50
CA GLY A 91 10.73 -0.04 36.57
C GLY A 91 12.19 -0.46 36.40
N PHE A 92 12.37 -1.65 35.82
CA PHE A 92 13.66 -2.24 35.48
C PHE A 92 13.56 -2.92 34.11
N PHE A 93 14.68 -2.99 33.41
CA PHE A 93 14.84 -3.89 32.28
C PHE A 93 15.06 -5.30 32.80
N ILE A 94 14.52 -6.29 32.09
CA ILE A 94 14.71 -7.71 32.38
C ILE A 94 15.78 -8.22 31.42
N VAL A 95 16.87 -8.77 31.95
CA VAL A 95 17.95 -9.36 31.14
C VAL A 95 18.16 -10.80 31.56
N ARG A 96 18.50 -11.68 30.63
CA ARG A 96 18.74 -13.10 30.89
C ARG A 96 20.22 -13.38 30.63
N SER A 97 20.89 -13.98 31.61
CA SER A 97 22.26 -14.45 31.40
C SER A 97 22.23 -15.67 30.47
N ALA A 98 23.07 -15.66 29.44
CA ALA A 98 23.19 -16.77 28.50
C ALA A 98 23.70 -18.06 29.17
N GLU A 99 24.48 -17.94 30.25
CA GLU A 99 25.08 -19.09 30.96
C GLU A 99 24.15 -19.71 32.01
N ALA A 100 23.40 -18.87 32.73
CA ALA A 100 22.61 -19.30 33.89
C ALA A 100 21.11 -19.46 33.61
N GLU A 101 20.64 -19.13 32.40
CA GLU A 101 19.21 -19.08 32.00
C GLU A 101 18.29 -18.37 33.02
N THR A 102 18.87 -17.49 33.84
CA THR A 102 18.18 -16.81 34.93
C THR A 102 17.95 -15.36 34.57
N ASN A 103 16.77 -14.84 34.89
CA ASN A 103 16.41 -13.45 34.68
C ASN A 103 16.97 -12.56 35.81
N TYR A 104 17.65 -11.49 35.41
CA TYR A 104 18.13 -10.40 36.24
C TYR A 104 17.41 -9.10 35.89
N TYR A 105 17.51 -8.14 36.80
CA TYR A 105 16.91 -6.82 36.64
C TYR A 105 17.98 -5.75 36.64
N THR A 106 17.99 -4.90 35.62
CA THR A 106 18.95 -3.80 35.50
C THR A 106 18.25 -2.48 35.23
N ARG A 107 18.90 -1.39 35.65
CA ARG A 107 18.49 -0.03 35.30
C ARG A 107 19.41 0.62 34.27
N ALA A 108 20.55 -0.01 33.97
CA ALA A 108 21.42 0.41 32.88
C ALA A 108 20.78 -0.02 31.56
N GLY A 109 20.55 0.93 30.66
CA GLY A 109 19.92 0.67 29.37
C GLY A 109 20.89 0.83 28.19
N GLN A 110 22.17 0.53 28.41
CA GLN A 110 23.14 0.44 27.33
C GLN A 110 22.99 -0.93 26.67
N PHE A 111 22.30 -0.99 25.53
CA PHE A 111 22.05 -2.25 24.81
C PHE A 111 22.54 -2.16 23.38
N ARG A 112 23.14 -3.23 22.86
CA ARG A 112 23.63 -3.30 21.49
C ARG A 112 23.26 -4.66 20.90
N PHE A 113 23.15 -4.74 19.58
CA PHE A 113 22.97 -6.03 18.92
C PHE A 113 24.32 -6.71 18.77
N ASP A 114 24.39 -8.00 19.12
CA ASP A 114 25.55 -8.84 18.85
C ASP A 114 25.54 -9.40 17.41
N SER A 115 26.53 -10.22 17.07
CA SER A 115 26.66 -10.83 15.74
C SER A 115 25.54 -11.81 15.40
N ASP A 116 24.86 -12.36 16.41
CA ASP A 116 23.78 -13.32 16.26
C ASP A 116 22.40 -12.62 16.26
N GLY A 117 22.39 -11.29 16.45
CA GLY A 117 21.19 -10.45 16.42
C GLY A 117 20.49 -10.30 17.76
N TYR A 118 21.06 -10.80 18.86
CA TYR A 118 20.51 -10.61 20.20
C TYR A 118 20.82 -9.22 20.74
N MET A 119 19.85 -8.60 21.38
CA MET A 119 20.04 -7.32 22.07
C MET A 119 20.69 -7.57 23.44
N THR A 120 21.98 -7.30 23.56
CA THR A 120 22.77 -7.60 24.76
C THR A 120 23.26 -6.33 25.46
N ASN A 121 23.47 -6.42 26.78
CA ASN A 121 24.19 -5.40 27.54
C ASN A 121 25.72 -5.61 27.43
N PRO A 122 26.56 -4.66 27.90
CA PRO A 122 28.02 -4.84 27.89
C PRO A 122 28.55 -6.03 28.71
N ALA A 123 27.73 -6.64 29.57
CA ALA A 123 28.07 -7.84 30.33
C ALA A 123 27.73 -9.15 29.58
N GLY A 124 27.07 -9.06 28.42
CA GLY A 124 26.64 -10.22 27.61
C GLY A 124 25.27 -10.77 28.00
N ASP A 125 24.51 -10.12 28.88
CA ASP A 125 23.13 -10.54 29.20
C ASP A 125 22.15 -10.06 28.12
N ILE A 126 21.20 -10.92 27.76
CA ILE A 126 20.24 -10.71 26.68
C ILE A 126 18.98 -10.01 27.21
N LEU A 127 18.62 -8.87 26.62
CA LEU A 127 17.40 -8.13 26.94
C LEU A 127 16.16 -8.97 26.60
N GLN A 128 15.25 -9.06 27.56
CA GLN A 128 13.97 -9.74 27.40
C GLN A 128 12.88 -8.74 27.02
N GLY A 129 11.96 -9.18 26.17
CA GLY A 129 10.80 -8.40 25.73
C GLY A 129 9.62 -9.30 25.39
N ARG A 130 8.50 -8.67 25.04
CA ARG A 130 7.32 -9.39 24.56
C ARG A 130 7.13 -9.17 23.09
N GLN A 131 6.65 -10.19 22.41
CA GLN A 131 6.24 -10.08 21.03
C GLN A 131 4.98 -9.20 20.92
N ILE A 132 4.91 -8.38 19.87
CA ILE A 132 3.78 -7.49 19.61
C ILE A 132 2.95 -8.06 18.46
N ASP A 133 1.63 -8.05 18.64
CA ASP A 133 0.71 -8.38 17.56
C ASP A 133 0.69 -7.23 16.54
N ARG A 134 1.03 -7.54 15.29
CA ARG A 134 1.13 -6.55 14.20
C ARG A 134 -0.18 -5.86 13.86
N THR A 135 -1.32 -6.42 14.26
CA THR A 135 -2.64 -5.83 13.98
C THR A 135 -3.11 -4.92 15.10
N THR A 136 -2.89 -5.34 16.35
CA THR A 136 -3.41 -4.63 17.53
C THR A 136 -2.36 -3.77 18.24
N ASN A 137 -1.08 -3.89 17.87
CA ASN A 137 0.07 -3.33 18.57
C ASN A 137 0.12 -3.67 20.07
N ALA A 138 -0.57 -4.74 20.49
CA ALA A 138 -0.57 -5.18 21.88
C ALA A 138 0.53 -6.23 22.12
N PRO A 139 1.25 -6.16 23.25
CA PRO A 139 2.17 -7.21 23.63
C PRO A 139 1.38 -8.48 23.99
N PHE A 140 1.82 -9.63 23.45
CA PHE A 140 1.23 -10.94 23.73
C PHE A 140 2.31 -11.97 24.09
N GLY A 141 1.87 -13.10 24.65
CA GLY A 141 2.77 -14.19 25.02
C GLY A 141 3.55 -13.95 26.32
N VAL A 142 4.69 -14.63 26.43
CA VAL A 142 5.62 -14.56 27.57
C VAL A 142 6.83 -13.71 27.20
N ASP A 143 7.59 -13.28 28.20
CA ASP A 143 8.85 -12.58 27.97
C ASP A 143 9.86 -13.54 27.32
N THR A 144 10.47 -13.12 26.22
CA THR A 144 11.42 -13.88 25.41
C THR A 144 12.59 -12.99 25.00
N ASP A 145 13.66 -13.59 24.48
CA ASP A 145 14.82 -12.86 24.00
C ASP A 145 14.44 -11.90 22.87
N ILE A 146 14.92 -10.66 22.95
CA ILE A 146 14.82 -9.72 21.84
C ILE A 146 15.92 -10.06 20.83
N ILE A 147 15.49 -10.65 19.71
CA ILE A 147 16.34 -10.97 18.57
C ILE A 147 15.85 -10.20 17.34
N ILE A 148 16.78 -9.60 16.61
CA ILE A 148 16.52 -9.05 15.29
C ILE A 148 17.20 -9.96 14.26
N SER A 149 16.39 -10.49 13.34
CA SER A 149 16.91 -11.21 12.20
C SER A 149 17.68 -10.26 11.29
N GLN A 150 18.91 -10.62 10.95
CA GLN A 150 19.67 -9.95 9.89
C GLN A 150 19.23 -10.38 8.48
N ALA A 151 18.33 -11.38 8.39
CA ALA A 151 17.78 -11.79 7.11
C ALA A 151 16.98 -10.62 6.49
N PRO A 152 17.00 -10.46 5.16
CA PRO A 152 16.12 -9.52 4.49
C PRO A 152 14.66 -9.76 4.88
N SER A 153 13.87 -8.69 4.92
CA SER A 153 12.42 -8.83 5.05
C SER A 153 11.87 -9.62 3.87
N GLU A 154 10.89 -10.48 4.16
CA GLU A 154 10.19 -11.23 3.13
C GLU A 154 9.46 -10.24 2.21
N PRO A 155 9.43 -10.51 0.88
CA PRO A 155 8.64 -9.70 -0.02
C PRO A 155 7.15 -9.86 0.27
N ARG A 156 6.38 -8.86 -0.14
CA ARG A 156 4.92 -8.97 -0.18
C ARG A 156 4.46 -8.84 -1.62
N ALA A 157 3.80 -9.88 -2.10
CA ALA A 157 3.11 -9.85 -3.39
C ALA A 157 2.00 -8.78 -3.33
N THR A 158 1.82 -8.03 -4.41
CA THR A 158 0.70 -7.07 -4.51
C THR A 158 -0.61 -7.83 -4.49
N GLU A 159 -1.52 -7.47 -3.60
CA GLU A 159 -2.89 -8.00 -3.51
C GLU A 159 -3.93 -6.92 -3.81
N PHE A 160 -3.50 -5.65 -3.84
CA PHE A 160 -4.37 -4.51 -4.01
C PHE A 160 -3.73 -3.45 -4.92
N ILE A 161 -4.52 -2.96 -5.88
CA ILE A 161 -4.19 -1.79 -6.70
C ILE A 161 -5.36 -0.81 -6.63
N GLY A 162 -5.12 0.34 -6.00
CA GLY A 162 -6.05 1.46 -5.98
C GLY A 162 -5.67 2.50 -7.02
N MET A 163 -6.59 2.88 -7.90
CA MET A 163 -6.33 3.89 -8.93
C MET A 163 -7.52 4.85 -9.06
N ASN A 164 -7.25 6.15 -9.00
CA ASN A 164 -8.26 7.16 -9.31
C ASN A 164 -7.80 8.02 -10.48
N VAL A 165 -8.61 8.03 -11.52
CA VAL A 165 -8.36 8.81 -12.73
C VAL A 165 -9.46 9.85 -12.92
N ASN A 166 -9.17 10.90 -13.66
CA ASN A 166 -10.21 11.67 -14.35
C ASN A 166 -10.27 11.14 -15.78
N LEU A 167 -11.46 10.77 -16.26
CA LEU A 167 -11.69 10.38 -17.64
C LEU A 167 -12.39 11.52 -18.38
N GLN A 168 -11.84 11.94 -19.51
CA GLN A 168 -12.35 13.09 -20.25
C GLN A 168 -13.76 12.84 -20.81
N SER A 169 -14.75 13.62 -20.37
CA SER A 169 -16.17 13.37 -20.69
C SER A 169 -16.50 13.45 -22.19
N ASN A 170 -15.90 14.37 -22.95
CA ASN A 170 -16.18 14.56 -24.38
C ASN A 170 -15.38 13.61 -25.30
N THR A 171 -14.76 12.57 -24.73
CA THR A 171 -14.08 11.52 -25.50
C THR A 171 -15.04 10.81 -26.45
N THR A 172 -14.53 10.35 -27.59
CA THR A 172 -15.28 9.54 -28.56
C THR A 172 -15.33 8.08 -28.12
N VAL A 173 -16.49 7.45 -28.29
CA VAL A 173 -16.74 6.04 -27.99
C VAL A 173 -15.87 5.11 -28.84
N ALA A 174 -15.41 3.99 -28.26
CA ALA A 174 -14.69 2.88 -28.90
C ALA A 174 -15.58 1.65 -29.21
N GLY A 175 -15.30 0.84 -30.26
CA GLY A 175 -16.08 -0.36 -30.63
C GLY A 175 -15.39 -1.34 -31.60
N ASN A 176 -15.84 -2.61 -31.62
CA ASN A 176 -15.46 -3.64 -32.61
C ASN A 176 -16.54 -3.84 -33.70
N LEU A 177 -16.13 -4.21 -34.91
CA LEU A 177 -16.97 -4.52 -36.06
C LEU A 177 -17.50 -5.95 -35.91
N GLY A 178 -18.82 -6.12 -35.95
CA GLY A 178 -19.41 -7.45 -36.12
C GLY A 178 -19.06 -8.04 -37.49
N SER A 179 -19.23 -9.34 -37.69
CA SER A 179 -19.03 -9.95 -39.00
C SER A 179 -20.02 -9.39 -40.03
N LEU A 180 -19.51 -8.88 -41.14
CA LEU A 180 -20.30 -8.47 -42.30
C LEU A 180 -20.88 -9.73 -42.96
N SER A 181 -22.10 -10.15 -42.58
CA SER A 181 -22.76 -11.27 -43.26
C SER A 181 -23.45 -10.79 -44.53
N GLY A 182 -22.88 -11.10 -45.70
CA GLY A 182 -23.49 -10.94 -47.03
C GLY A 182 -23.36 -9.53 -47.63
N MET A 183 -22.35 -9.35 -48.48
CA MET A 183 -22.27 -8.23 -49.43
C MET A 183 -23.50 -8.23 -50.35
N ALA A 184 -24.31 -7.16 -50.32
CA ALA A 184 -25.26 -6.78 -51.37
C ALA A 184 -26.05 -5.50 -51.02
N ASN A 185 -25.39 -4.37 -50.78
CA ASN A 185 -25.86 -3.17 -51.46
C ASN A 185 -24.78 -2.95 -52.49
N SER A 186 -25.08 -3.18 -53.76
CA SER A 186 -24.14 -3.35 -54.88
C SER A 186 -23.13 -2.21 -55.10
N SER A 187 -23.10 -1.20 -54.22
CA SER A 187 -22.23 -0.02 -54.20
C SER A 187 -21.16 -0.03 -53.10
N VAL A 188 -21.15 -1.00 -52.17
CA VAL A 188 -20.17 -1.09 -51.07
C VAL A 188 -19.52 -2.48 -51.06
N THR A 189 -18.19 -2.51 -51.16
CA THR A 189 -17.39 -3.74 -51.25
C THR A 189 -16.78 -4.15 -49.92
N SER A 190 -16.44 -3.20 -49.06
CA SER A 190 -15.94 -3.49 -47.71
C SER A 190 -16.29 -2.39 -46.72
N VAL A 191 -16.41 -2.81 -45.45
CA VAL A 191 -16.59 -1.92 -44.30
C VAL A 191 -15.58 -2.39 -43.25
N ALA A 192 -14.82 -1.45 -42.69
CA ALA A 192 -13.86 -1.67 -41.62
C ALA A 192 -14.05 -0.61 -40.53
N ILE A 193 -13.47 -0.82 -39.35
CA ILE A 193 -13.37 0.25 -38.34
C ILE A 193 -12.29 1.22 -38.77
N SER A 194 -12.57 2.51 -38.65
CA SER A 194 -11.52 3.51 -38.82
C SER A 194 -10.60 3.56 -37.61
N GLU A 195 -9.29 3.48 -37.84
CA GLU A 195 -8.30 3.76 -36.78
C GLU A 195 -8.37 5.22 -36.30
N ALA A 196 -8.92 6.12 -37.12
CA ALA A 196 -9.05 7.53 -36.76
C ALA A 196 -10.24 7.81 -35.83
N LYS A 197 -11.28 6.97 -35.85
CA LYS A 197 -12.42 6.98 -34.91
C LYS A 197 -13.11 5.63 -34.87
N TYR A 198 -13.51 5.21 -33.68
CA TYR A 198 -14.22 3.96 -33.47
C TYR A 198 -15.77 4.13 -33.56
N PRO A 199 -16.49 3.14 -34.11
CA PRO A 199 -17.95 3.16 -34.16
C PRO A 199 -18.56 2.81 -32.79
N ARG A 200 -19.72 3.40 -32.50
CA ARG A 200 -20.54 3.11 -31.30
C ARG A 200 -21.32 1.81 -31.48
N ALA A 201 -21.72 1.14 -30.40
CA ALA A 201 -22.66 0.02 -30.48
C ALA A 201 -24.02 0.46 -31.06
N GLY A 202 -24.52 -0.28 -32.04
CA GLY A 202 -25.77 0.02 -32.71
C GLY A 202 -25.93 -0.63 -34.07
N ASN A 203 -27.06 -0.36 -34.70
CA ASN A 203 -27.36 -0.81 -36.05
C ASN A 203 -26.97 0.29 -37.04
N TYR A 204 -25.95 0.04 -37.84
CA TYR A 204 -25.44 0.94 -38.87
C TYR A 204 -26.10 0.59 -40.20
N THR A 205 -27.02 1.44 -40.62
CA THR A 205 -27.72 1.33 -41.89
C THR A 205 -26.99 2.17 -42.94
N ILE A 206 -26.39 1.50 -43.92
CA ILE A 206 -25.65 2.11 -45.02
C ILE A 206 -26.57 2.16 -46.24
N SER A 207 -26.75 3.34 -46.80
CA SER A 207 -27.50 3.57 -48.04
C SER A 207 -26.69 4.45 -49.00
N TYR A 208 -26.87 4.19 -50.30
CA TYR A 208 -26.32 5.02 -51.36
C TYR A 208 -27.49 5.63 -52.13
N ALA A 209 -27.38 6.91 -52.45
CA ALA A 209 -28.31 7.62 -53.33
C ALA A 209 -27.54 8.12 -54.55
N ALA A 210 -27.99 7.72 -55.74
CA ALA A 210 -27.44 8.21 -57.00
C ALA A 210 -27.60 9.74 -57.12
N PRO A 211 -26.67 10.43 -57.82
CA PRO A 211 -26.79 11.88 -58.02
C PRO A 211 -28.05 12.23 -58.81
N VAL A 212 -28.79 13.23 -58.34
CA VAL A 212 -29.85 13.89 -59.11
C VAL A 212 -29.27 15.19 -59.67
N ALA A 213 -29.45 15.44 -60.97
CA ALA A 213 -28.91 16.64 -61.62
C ALA A 213 -29.26 17.92 -60.81
N PRO A 214 -28.29 18.83 -60.56
CA PRO A 214 -26.98 18.98 -61.21
C PRO A 214 -25.79 18.31 -60.48
N ALA A 215 -26.03 17.46 -59.48
CA ALA A 215 -24.94 16.81 -58.74
C ALA A 215 -24.14 15.86 -59.63
N VAL A 216 -22.82 15.80 -59.41
CA VAL A 216 -21.89 14.95 -60.17
C VAL A 216 -21.54 13.65 -59.42
N GLN A 217 -21.60 13.67 -58.09
CA GLN A 217 -21.28 12.53 -57.23
C GLN A 217 -22.51 12.07 -56.44
N GLY A 218 -22.61 10.75 -56.23
CA GLY A 218 -23.64 10.16 -55.38
C GLY A 218 -23.35 10.39 -53.89
N THR A 219 -24.36 10.20 -53.06
CA THR A 219 -24.25 10.39 -51.61
C THR A 219 -24.32 9.05 -50.90
N LEU A 220 -23.30 8.74 -50.11
CA LEU A 220 -23.34 7.62 -49.17
C LEU A 220 -23.80 8.14 -47.81
N THR A 221 -24.77 7.46 -47.21
CA THR A 221 -25.35 7.79 -45.91
C THR A 221 -25.19 6.62 -44.96
N VAL A 222 -24.71 6.89 -43.76
CA VAL A 222 -24.63 5.95 -42.64
C VAL A 222 -25.54 6.45 -41.54
N THR A 223 -26.66 5.77 -41.32
CA THR A 223 -27.56 6.03 -40.19
C THR A 223 -27.33 5.02 -39.10
N VAL A 224 -26.96 5.48 -37.92
CA VAL A 224 -26.67 4.65 -36.75
C VAL A 224 -27.84 4.73 -35.80
N ALA A 225 -28.56 3.62 -35.62
CA ALA A 225 -29.52 3.46 -34.54
C ALA A 225 -28.80 2.85 -33.33
N HIS A 226 -28.58 3.67 -32.29
CA HIS A 226 -27.73 3.29 -31.17
C HIS A 226 -28.40 2.26 -30.27
N THR A 227 -27.66 1.22 -29.87
CA THR A 227 -28.11 0.25 -28.87
C THR A 227 -27.51 0.56 -27.49
N ASP A 228 -28.22 0.12 -26.46
CA ASP A 228 -27.70 -0.01 -25.11
C ASP A 228 -26.96 -1.36 -24.95
N PRO A 229 -26.31 -1.63 -23.80
CA PRO A 229 -25.56 -2.87 -23.57
C PRO A 229 -26.40 -4.14 -23.50
N THR A 230 -27.71 -4.01 -23.30
CA THR A 230 -28.62 -5.16 -23.35
C THR A 230 -28.97 -5.53 -24.79
N GLY A 231 -28.46 -4.77 -25.77
CA GLY A 231 -28.77 -4.90 -27.18
C GLY A 231 -30.05 -4.16 -27.57
N ALA A 232 -30.69 -3.42 -26.65
CA ALA A 232 -31.94 -2.72 -26.93
C ALA A 232 -31.67 -1.37 -27.58
N LEU A 233 -32.49 -0.96 -28.55
CA LEU A 233 -32.35 0.32 -29.22
C LEU A 233 -32.71 1.47 -28.25
N THR A 234 -31.80 2.44 -28.14
CA THR A 234 -31.97 3.65 -27.29
C THR A 234 -32.94 4.67 -27.88
N GLY A 235 -33.47 4.43 -29.09
CA GLY A 235 -34.31 5.37 -29.84
C GLY A 235 -33.56 6.60 -30.39
N THR A 236 -32.28 6.75 -30.10
CA THR A 236 -31.44 7.83 -30.64
C THR A 236 -30.78 7.38 -31.93
N SER A 237 -30.82 8.20 -32.98
CA SER A 237 -30.12 7.93 -34.24
C SER A 237 -29.17 9.07 -34.64
N SER A 238 -28.02 8.70 -35.20
CA SER A 238 -27.05 9.65 -35.79
C SER A 238 -26.94 9.38 -37.29
N THR A 239 -26.85 10.43 -38.11
CA THR A 239 -26.71 10.27 -39.56
C THR A 239 -25.44 10.96 -40.03
N TYR A 240 -24.63 10.23 -40.80
CA TYR A 240 -23.37 10.68 -41.37
C TYR A 240 -23.45 10.55 -42.89
N THR A 241 -23.07 11.59 -43.62
CA THR A 241 -23.11 11.59 -45.08
C THR A 241 -21.78 12.02 -45.68
N ALA A 242 -21.46 11.50 -46.85
CA ALA A 242 -20.36 11.97 -47.67
C ALA A 242 -20.69 11.80 -49.15
N LEU A 243 -20.14 12.70 -49.97
CA LEU A 243 -20.11 12.51 -51.42
C LEU A 243 -19.04 11.48 -51.73
N VAL A 244 -19.37 10.52 -52.59
CA VAL A 244 -18.49 9.39 -52.90
C VAL A 244 -18.32 9.17 -54.40
N ASP A 245 -17.11 8.75 -54.75
CA ASP A 245 -16.69 8.28 -56.07
C ASP A 245 -16.64 6.75 -56.07
N ALA A 246 -16.72 6.16 -57.26
CA ALA A 246 -16.63 4.72 -57.45
C ALA A 246 -15.22 4.19 -57.14
N GLY A 247 -15.13 2.97 -56.62
CA GLY A 247 -13.88 2.25 -56.37
C GLY A 247 -12.93 2.92 -55.36
N THR A 248 -13.45 3.75 -54.46
CA THR A 248 -12.65 4.58 -53.54
C THR A 248 -12.88 4.15 -52.09
N THR A 249 -11.81 4.13 -51.29
CA THR A 249 -11.89 3.90 -49.83
C THR A 249 -11.95 5.24 -49.10
N TYR A 250 -12.98 5.41 -48.28
CA TYR A 250 -13.17 6.58 -47.43
C TYR A 250 -12.87 6.23 -45.99
N THR A 251 -11.83 6.85 -45.43
CA THR A 251 -11.50 6.69 -44.01
C THR A 251 -12.46 7.52 -43.14
N ASN A 252 -13.04 6.90 -42.12
CA ASN A 252 -13.96 7.51 -41.18
C ASN A 252 -15.09 8.32 -41.87
N LEU A 253 -15.84 7.68 -42.76
CA LEU A 253 -16.82 8.35 -43.63
C LEU A 253 -17.76 9.25 -42.82
N GLY A 254 -17.68 10.56 -43.06
CA GLY A 254 -18.51 11.57 -42.39
C GLY A 254 -18.36 11.62 -40.86
N GLY A 255 -17.34 10.99 -40.28
CA GLY A 255 -17.17 10.85 -38.83
C GLY A 255 -17.94 9.67 -38.21
N SER A 256 -18.42 8.73 -39.02
CA SER A 256 -19.22 7.57 -38.58
C SER A 256 -18.44 6.53 -37.75
N GLY A 257 -17.11 6.59 -37.77
CA GLY A 257 -16.23 5.56 -37.22
C GLY A 257 -16.01 4.36 -38.14
N LEU A 258 -16.50 4.42 -39.39
CA LEU A 258 -16.33 3.36 -40.39
C LEU A 258 -15.45 3.81 -41.55
N ASP A 259 -14.53 2.94 -41.93
CA ASP A 259 -13.85 2.97 -43.22
C ASP A 259 -14.72 2.20 -44.22
N ILE A 260 -15.11 2.85 -45.32
CA ILE A 260 -16.01 2.26 -46.32
C ILE A 260 -15.34 2.30 -47.68
N THR A 261 -15.26 1.14 -48.34
CA THR A 261 -14.80 1.03 -49.73
C THR A 261 -15.99 0.87 -50.66
N THR A 262 -16.10 1.78 -51.63
CA THR A 262 -17.16 1.76 -52.63
C THR A 262 -16.84 0.80 -53.78
N ASP A 263 -17.88 0.29 -54.44
CA ASP A 263 -17.74 -0.52 -55.65
C ASP A 263 -17.32 0.36 -56.85
N ALA A 264 -16.71 -0.26 -57.85
CA ALA A 264 -16.43 0.34 -59.15
C ALA A 264 -17.71 0.69 -59.93
N ALA A 265 -18.85 0.07 -59.61
CA ALA A 265 -20.15 0.42 -60.15
C ALA A 265 -21.14 0.81 -59.04
N LEU A 266 -21.40 2.11 -58.87
CA LEU A 266 -22.37 2.60 -57.89
C LEU A 266 -23.79 2.51 -58.46
N VAL A 267 -24.66 1.83 -57.74
CA VAL A 267 -26.06 1.58 -58.09
C VAL A 267 -26.98 1.94 -56.94
N ASP A 268 -28.12 2.54 -57.27
CA ASP A 268 -29.17 2.80 -56.31
C ASP A 268 -29.73 1.46 -55.81
N GLY A 269 -29.74 1.25 -54.50
CA GLY A 269 -29.94 -0.08 -53.92
C GLY A 269 -30.49 -0.03 -52.50
N ALA A 270 -31.05 -1.16 -52.06
CA ALA A 270 -31.63 -1.28 -50.72
C ALA A 270 -30.59 -1.02 -49.63
N SER A 271 -30.98 -0.26 -48.59
CA SER A 271 -30.13 -0.03 -47.42
C SER A 271 -29.74 -1.36 -46.75
N ARG A 272 -28.50 -1.43 -46.26
CA ARG A 272 -27.99 -2.60 -45.52
C ARG A 272 -27.71 -2.21 -44.08
N THR A 273 -28.10 -3.04 -43.13
CA THR A 273 -27.85 -2.80 -41.71
C THR A 273 -26.81 -3.78 -41.18
N ILE A 274 -25.77 -3.23 -40.55
CA ILE A 274 -24.73 -3.97 -39.84
C ILE A 274 -24.95 -3.74 -38.35
N SER A 275 -25.06 -4.79 -37.57
CA SER A 275 -25.17 -4.68 -36.11
C SER A 275 -23.78 -4.68 -35.49
N PHE A 276 -23.48 -3.59 -34.78
CA PHE A 276 -22.33 -3.42 -33.92
C PHE A 276 -22.79 -3.70 -32.49
N GLN A 277 -22.48 -4.88 -31.98
CA GLN A 277 -22.88 -5.29 -30.62
C GLN A 277 -22.01 -4.67 -29.52
N GLY A 278 -21.14 -3.71 -29.87
CA GLY A 278 -20.04 -3.29 -29.02
C GLY A 278 -18.92 -4.34 -29.01
N PHE A 279 -18.15 -4.40 -27.93
CA PHE A 279 -17.03 -5.34 -27.82
C PHE A 279 -17.49 -6.71 -27.30
N SER A 280 -17.00 -7.78 -27.94
CA SER A 280 -17.13 -9.16 -27.44
C SER A 280 -16.25 -9.38 -26.21
N THR A 281 -16.71 -10.22 -25.27
CA THR A 281 -15.93 -10.69 -24.12
C THR A 281 -14.85 -11.71 -24.51
N ASP A 282 -14.89 -12.24 -25.74
CA ASP A 282 -14.03 -13.33 -26.22
C ASP A 282 -12.75 -12.80 -26.92
N TYR A 283 -11.58 -13.30 -26.50
CA TYR A 283 -10.26 -12.66 -26.71
C TYR A 283 -9.57 -13.00 -28.06
N VAL A 284 -10.26 -13.68 -28.99
CA VAL A 284 -9.62 -14.33 -30.16
C VAL A 284 -9.61 -13.47 -31.44
N SER A 285 -9.79 -12.14 -31.35
CA SER A 285 -9.70 -11.26 -32.53
C SER A 285 -8.81 -10.04 -32.27
N ALA A 286 -8.03 -9.65 -33.29
CA ALA A 286 -7.05 -8.55 -33.31
C ALA A 286 -7.61 -7.16 -32.92
N THR A 287 -8.89 -7.06 -32.63
CA THR A 287 -9.70 -5.90 -32.25
C THR A 287 -9.75 -5.64 -30.74
N ARG A 288 -9.01 -6.38 -29.91
CA ARG A 288 -8.87 -6.15 -28.45
C ARG A 288 -7.52 -5.63 -28.00
N ASN A 289 -6.61 -5.20 -28.88
CA ASN A 289 -5.35 -4.59 -28.43
C ASN A 289 -5.65 -3.23 -27.74
N PRO A 290 -5.58 -3.13 -26.39
CA PRO A 290 -5.96 -1.91 -25.71
C PRO A 290 -4.93 -0.80 -25.93
N THR A 291 -3.71 -1.14 -26.38
CA THR A 291 -2.66 -0.16 -26.71
C THR A 291 -3.06 0.79 -27.83
N THR A 292 -3.93 0.35 -28.75
CA THR A 292 -4.40 1.16 -29.88
C THR A 292 -5.85 1.62 -29.72
N THR A 293 -6.66 0.89 -28.94
CA THR A 293 -8.12 1.11 -28.82
C THR A 293 -8.55 1.91 -27.59
N SER A 294 -7.61 2.34 -26.76
CA SER A 294 -7.90 3.04 -25.51
C SER A 294 -7.79 4.55 -25.63
N ASN A 295 -8.62 5.26 -24.86
CA ASN A 295 -8.58 6.71 -24.82
C ASN A 295 -7.59 7.23 -23.78
N TYR A 296 -7.29 6.42 -22.77
CA TYR A 296 -6.34 6.74 -21.72
C TYR A 296 -5.74 5.46 -21.17
N SER A 297 -4.52 5.52 -20.63
CA SER A 297 -3.90 4.41 -19.93
C SER A 297 -3.06 4.92 -18.78
N SER A 298 -2.92 4.11 -17.76
CA SER A 298 -2.07 4.37 -16.61
C SER A 298 -1.40 3.09 -16.16
N SER A 299 -0.14 3.18 -15.72
CA SER A 299 0.65 2.01 -15.33
C SER A 299 1.07 2.11 -13.88
N VAL A 300 1.02 0.99 -13.18
CA VAL A 300 1.49 0.82 -11.80
C VAL A 300 2.45 -0.36 -11.73
N THR A 301 3.50 -0.23 -10.93
CA THR A 301 4.40 -1.35 -10.65
C THR A 301 3.80 -2.22 -9.56
N ALA A 302 3.49 -3.46 -9.89
CA ALA A 302 3.10 -4.51 -8.95
C ALA A 302 4.31 -5.40 -8.63
N TYR A 303 4.25 -6.14 -7.53
CA TYR A 303 5.27 -7.08 -7.10
C TYR A 303 4.69 -8.50 -7.08
N ASP A 304 5.45 -9.44 -7.63
CA ASP A 304 5.06 -10.85 -7.63
C ASP A 304 5.30 -11.53 -6.26
N SER A 305 5.04 -12.85 -6.18
CA SER A 305 5.30 -13.67 -4.99
C SER A 305 6.77 -13.74 -4.55
N LEU A 306 7.72 -13.37 -5.42
CA LEU A 306 9.16 -13.33 -5.13
C LEU A 306 9.66 -11.91 -4.85
N GLY A 307 8.79 -10.90 -4.94
CA GLY A 307 9.13 -9.48 -4.78
C GLY A 307 9.74 -8.84 -6.03
N GLN A 308 9.63 -9.48 -7.20
CA GLN A 308 10.07 -8.93 -8.47
C GLN A 308 9.05 -7.89 -8.98
N PRO A 309 9.50 -6.70 -9.44
CA PRO A 309 8.60 -5.70 -9.99
C PRO A 309 8.14 -6.07 -11.41
N HIS A 310 6.84 -5.92 -11.64
CA HIS A 310 6.17 -6.06 -12.93
C HIS A 310 5.30 -4.85 -13.22
N VAL A 311 5.17 -4.47 -14.49
CA VAL A 311 4.32 -3.34 -14.88
C VAL A 311 2.91 -3.83 -15.22
N VAL A 312 1.93 -3.38 -14.46
CA VAL A 312 0.51 -3.55 -14.79
C VAL A 312 0.01 -2.27 -15.41
N THR A 313 -0.43 -2.35 -16.67
CA THR A 313 -1.04 -1.21 -17.37
C THR A 313 -2.55 -1.35 -17.40
N VAL A 314 -3.24 -0.36 -16.83
CA VAL A 314 -4.70 -0.25 -16.88
C VAL A 314 -5.08 0.72 -18.00
N TYR A 315 -5.77 0.18 -18.99
CA TYR A 315 -6.29 0.91 -20.12
C TYR A 315 -7.76 1.28 -19.88
N PHE A 316 -8.13 2.51 -20.24
CA PHE A 316 -9.48 3.05 -20.13
C PHE A 316 -9.98 3.48 -21.50
N ARG A 317 -11.18 3.04 -21.84
CA ARG A 317 -11.86 3.46 -23.06
C ARG A 317 -13.32 3.77 -22.82
N LYS A 318 -13.83 4.77 -23.53
CA LYS A 318 -15.24 5.15 -23.44
C LYS A 318 -16.08 4.15 -24.23
N SER A 319 -17.07 3.54 -23.57
CA SER A 319 -17.91 2.49 -24.16
C SER A 319 -19.21 3.08 -24.71
N TYR A 320 -20.00 3.81 -23.92
CA TYR A 320 -21.22 4.45 -24.42
C TYR A 320 -21.77 5.51 -23.46
N GLU A 321 -22.74 6.28 -23.92
CA GLU A 321 -23.52 7.24 -23.12
C GLU A 321 -25.03 7.06 -23.36
N THR A 322 -25.82 7.15 -22.31
CA THR A 322 -27.29 7.22 -22.37
C THR A 322 -27.75 8.66 -22.20
N THR A 323 -28.93 8.99 -22.70
CA THR A 323 -29.53 10.34 -22.58
C THR A 323 -30.55 10.43 -21.45
N VAL A 324 -31.20 9.31 -21.09
CA VAL A 324 -32.22 9.27 -20.02
C VAL A 324 -32.14 7.94 -19.24
N PRO A 325 -31.73 7.95 -17.96
CA PRO A 325 -30.97 9.03 -17.33
C PRO A 325 -29.64 9.23 -18.07
N GLN A 326 -29.06 10.43 -18.01
CA GLN A 326 -27.75 10.66 -18.63
C GLN A 326 -26.66 9.94 -17.83
N THR A 327 -26.08 8.91 -18.43
CA THR A 327 -24.98 8.12 -17.86
C THR A 327 -23.88 7.93 -18.88
N SER A 328 -22.64 7.86 -18.41
CA SER A 328 -21.47 7.63 -19.26
C SER A 328 -20.72 6.42 -18.73
N VAL A 329 -20.42 5.48 -19.62
CA VAL A 329 -19.81 4.20 -19.26
C VAL A 329 -18.47 4.04 -19.94
N TRP A 330 -17.49 3.67 -19.13
CA TRP A 330 -16.12 3.39 -19.51
C TRP A 330 -15.79 1.94 -19.22
N GLU A 331 -14.93 1.36 -20.04
CA GLU A 331 -14.34 0.05 -19.79
C GLU A 331 -12.90 0.25 -19.31
N TRP A 332 -12.51 -0.52 -18.31
CA TRP A 332 -11.13 -0.65 -17.88
C TRP A 332 -10.62 -2.05 -18.20
N MET A 333 -9.34 -2.16 -18.54
CA MET A 333 -8.65 -3.40 -18.90
C MET A 333 -7.28 -3.40 -18.25
N ALA A 334 -7.01 -4.36 -17.37
CA ALA A 334 -5.70 -4.54 -16.75
C ALA A 334 -4.87 -5.51 -17.59
N HIS A 335 -3.69 -5.07 -18.00
CA HIS A 335 -2.88 -5.71 -19.02
C HIS A 335 -1.44 -5.88 -18.54
N LEU A 336 -0.82 -6.99 -18.95
CA LEU A 336 0.61 -7.26 -18.82
C LEU A 336 1.24 -7.24 -20.21
N ASP A 337 2.37 -6.55 -20.33
CA ASP A 337 3.16 -6.63 -21.56
C ASP A 337 3.89 -7.98 -21.63
N ALA A 338 4.31 -8.35 -22.85
CA ALA A 338 5.00 -9.61 -23.12
C ALA A 338 6.21 -9.91 -22.21
N ALA A 339 6.88 -8.88 -21.70
CA ALA A 339 8.01 -9.04 -20.78
C ALA A 339 7.57 -9.46 -19.36
N ASP A 340 6.37 -9.03 -18.95
CA ASP A 340 5.84 -9.23 -17.60
C ASP A 340 4.84 -10.39 -17.53
N SER A 341 4.33 -10.88 -18.66
CA SER A 341 3.46 -12.05 -18.70
C SER A 341 4.22 -13.39 -18.74
N SER A 342 3.70 -14.37 -18.01
CA SER A 342 4.11 -15.78 -18.07
C SER A 342 4.00 -16.42 -19.47
N THR A 343 3.13 -15.90 -20.35
CA THR A 343 2.96 -16.44 -21.71
C THR A 343 4.01 -15.93 -22.70
N GLY A 344 4.75 -14.88 -22.34
CA GLY A 344 5.65 -14.17 -23.25
C GLY A 344 4.90 -13.35 -24.32
N ALA A 345 3.60 -13.11 -24.13
CA ALA A 345 2.76 -12.29 -25.00
C ALA A 345 2.01 -11.21 -24.20
N ASN A 346 1.46 -10.25 -24.92
CA ASN A 346 0.61 -9.20 -24.35
C ASN A 346 -0.71 -9.83 -23.88
N ASP A 347 -0.96 -9.76 -22.57
CA ASP A 347 -2.07 -10.48 -21.94
C ASP A 347 -3.01 -9.56 -21.17
N LEU A 348 -4.32 -9.75 -21.37
CA LEU A 348 -5.34 -9.17 -20.52
C LEU A 348 -5.58 -10.06 -19.30
N ALA A 349 -5.19 -9.56 -18.13
CA ALA A 349 -5.45 -10.22 -16.87
C ALA A 349 -6.92 -10.10 -16.45
N GLY A 350 -7.52 -8.92 -16.66
CA GLY A 350 -8.91 -8.68 -16.26
C GLY A 350 -9.49 -7.39 -16.82
N TRP A 351 -10.81 -7.24 -16.69
CA TRP A 351 -11.52 -6.09 -17.22
C TRP A 351 -12.81 -5.84 -16.43
N GLY A 352 -13.37 -4.65 -16.61
CA GLY A 352 -14.67 -4.29 -16.05
C GLY A 352 -15.16 -2.94 -16.58
N THR A 353 -16.24 -2.43 -16.00
CA THR A 353 -16.88 -1.18 -16.42
C THR A 353 -16.98 -0.19 -15.28
N LEU A 354 -16.83 1.10 -15.58
CA LEU A 354 -17.06 2.24 -14.71
C LEU A 354 -18.24 3.05 -15.24
N THR A 355 -19.24 3.30 -14.40
CA THR A 355 -20.44 4.08 -14.77
C THR A 355 -20.44 5.40 -14.04
N PHE A 356 -20.62 6.49 -14.79
CA PHE A 356 -20.70 7.85 -14.28
C PHE A 356 -22.10 8.42 -14.50
N ASN A 357 -22.55 9.25 -13.56
CA ASN A 357 -23.76 10.06 -13.74
C ASN A 357 -23.45 11.37 -14.50
N ASN A 358 -24.49 12.15 -14.78
CA ASN A 358 -24.38 13.44 -15.47
C ASN A 358 -23.47 14.47 -14.77
N ASN A 359 -23.23 14.34 -13.47
CA ASN A 359 -22.38 15.24 -12.71
C ASN A 359 -20.89 14.80 -12.73
N GLY A 360 -20.56 13.74 -13.46
CA GLY A 360 -19.21 13.19 -13.55
C GLY A 360 -18.79 12.32 -12.36
N ALA A 361 -19.73 11.98 -11.47
CA ALA A 361 -19.46 11.13 -10.33
C ALA A 361 -19.65 9.65 -10.68
N LEU A 362 -18.74 8.80 -10.21
CA LEU A 362 -18.82 7.34 -10.37
C LEU A 362 -19.97 6.77 -9.52
N THR A 363 -20.84 5.99 -10.16
CA THR A 363 -22.01 5.36 -9.52
C THR A 363 -21.95 3.84 -9.50
N ALA A 364 -21.15 3.22 -10.39
CA ALA A 364 -20.92 1.78 -10.39
C ALA A 364 -19.51 1.42 -10.91
N GLY A 365 -19.01 0.23 -10.54
CA GLY A 365 -17.71 -0.26 -11.00
C GLY A 365 -16.50 0.19 -10.18
N GLY A 366 -16.71 1.01 -9.15
CA GLY A 366 -15.63 1.52 -8.29
C GLY A 366 -15.19 0.57 -7.17
N SER A 367 -15.98 -0.45 -6.85
CA SER A 367 -15.65 -1.43 -5.82
C SER A 367 -14.54 -2.37 -6.28
N ALA A 368 -13.89 -3.03 -5.31
CA ALA A 368 -12.83 -3.99 -5.60
C ALA A 368 -13.31 -5.10 -6.54
N THR A 369 -12.54 -5.29 -7.62
CA THR A 369 -12.71 -6.38 -8.57
C THR A 369 -11.43 -7.19 -8.59
N SER A 370 -11.49 -8.43 -8.10
CA SER A 370 -10.33 -9.32 -8.06
C SER A 370 -9.99 -9.82 -9.45
N VAL A 371 -8.73 -9.64 -9.86
CA VAL A 371 -8.19 -10.00 -11.16
C VAL A 371 -7.00 -10.93 -10.96
N SER A 372 -6.93 -11.99 -11.76
CA SER A 372 -5.84 -12.96 -11.72
C SER A 372 -4.72 -12.54 -12.67
N PHE A 373 -3.51 -12.38 -12.15
CA PHE A 373 -2.31 -12.07 -12.93
C PHE A 373 -1.35 -13.26 -12.93
N ASP A 374 -0.84 -13.61 -14.11
CA ASP A 374 0.19 -14.63 -14.29
C ASP A 374 1.50 -13.95 -14.71
N PHE A 375 2.29 -13.54 -13.70
CA PHE A 375 3.57 -12.85 -13.93
C PHE A 375 4.66 -13.78 -14.48
N SER A 376 5.62 -13.19 -15.20
CA SER A 376 6.75 -13.92 -15.79
C SER A 376 7.77 -14.38 -14.73
N GLN A 377 8.83 -15.07 -15.16
CA GLN A 377 10.02 -15.35 -14.33
C GLN A 377 9.83 -16.27 -13.11
N GLY A 378 8.81 -17.14 -13.14
CA GLY A 378 8.68 -18.24 -12.17
C GLY A 378 7.95 -17.85 -10.88
N ALA A 379 7.29 -16.70 -10.87
CA ALA A 379 6.27 -16.35 -9.88
C ALA A 379 5.18 -17.44 -9.79
N ASN A 380 4.51 -17.51 -8.65
CA ASN A 380 3.32 -18.36 -8.54
C ASN A 380 2.24 -17.86 -9.52
N PRO A 381 1.65 -18.76 -10.33
CA PRO A 381 0.55 -18.37 -11.22
C PRO A 381 -0.69 -18.02 -10.42
N GLY A 382 -1.54 -17.18 -10.99
CA GLY A 382 -2.84 -16.84 -10.48
C GLY A 382 -2.81 -15.85 -9.31
N GLN A 383 -1.87 -14.90 -9.30
CA GLN A 383 -1.82 -13.88 -8.27
C GLN A 383 -3.08 -13.00 -8.34
N ALA A 384 -3.94 -13.12 -7.34
CA ALA A 384 -5.18 -12.34 -7.24
C ALA A 384 -4.85 -10.93 -6.76
N ILE A 385 -5.21 -9.93 -7.56
CA ILE A 385 -5.04 -8.51 -7.24
C ILE A 385 -6.40 -7.81 -7.36
N ASP A 386 -6.81 -7.15 -6.28
CA ASP A 386 -8.02 -6.36 -6.25
C ASP A 386 -7.80 -4.99 -6.90
N MET A 387 -8.47 -4.79 -8.04
CA MET A 387 -8.49 -3.51 -8.77
C MET A 387 -9.60 -2.62 -8.21
N VAL A 388 -9.25 -1.43 -7.70
CA VAL A 388 -10.21 -0.52 -7.04
C VAL A 388 -10.16 0.89 -7.63
N PHE A 389 -11.31 1.35 -8.15
CA PHE A 389 -11.42 2.66 -8.81
C PHE A 389 -12.25 3.70 -8.04
N GLY A 390 -12.94 3.28 -6.98
CA GLY A 390 -13.81 4.10 -6.14
C GLY A 390 -13.19 4.44 -4.79
N SER A 391 -14.04 4.82 -3.82
CA SER A 391 -13.63 5.28 -2.47
C SER A 391 -12.72 4.32 -1.70
N GLY A 392 -12.77 3.02 -2.01
CA GLY A 392 -11.88 2.02 -1.44
C GLY A 392 -10.42 2.11 -1.89
N SER A 393 -10.08 2.95 -2.88
CA SER A 393 -8.71 3.13 -3.39
C SER A 393 -7.76 3.85 -2.41
N GLY A 394 -8.30 4.60 -1.44
CA GLY A 394 -7.55 5.48 -0.53
C GLY A 394 -7.37 6.92 -1.02
N GLY A 395 -7.54 7.19 -2.32
CA GLY A 395 -7.30 8.50 -2.95
C GLY A 395 -8.56 9.32 -3.29
N GLY A 396 -9.75 8.81 -2.99
CA GLY A 396 -11.02 9.37 -3.43
C GLY A 396 -11.71 8.44 -4.41
N THR A 397 -12.26 8.95 -5.50
CA THR A 397 -13.04 8.17 -6.46
C THR A 397 -12.73 8.65 -7.86
N THR A 398 -12.67 7.74 -8.82
CA THR A 398 -12.52 8.09 -10.24
C THR A 398 -13.65 9.03 -10.68
N THR A 399 -13.32 10.04 -11.49
CA THR A 399 -14.28 11.05 -11.95
C THR A 399 -14.31 11.15 -13.47
N GLN A 400 -15.34 11.83 -13.97
CA GLN A 400 -15.45 12.17 -15.38
C GLN A 400 -15.79 13.65 -15.56
N TYR A 401 -14.77 14.46 -15.85
CA TYR A 401 -14.90 15.89 -16.13
C TYR A 401 -14.44 16.25 -17.54
N PRO A 402 -14.85 17.41 -18.09
CA PRO A 402 -14.46 17.86 -19.44
C PRO A 402 -13.03 18.41 -19.49
N ILE A 403 -12.11 17.80 -18.76
CA ILE A 403 -10.66 18.06 -18.80
C ILE A 403 -9.94 16.81 -19.30
N ALA A 404 -8.69 16.97 -19.72
CA ALA A 404 -7.87 15.86 -20.20
C ALA A 404 -7.85 14.68 -19.22
N SER A 405 -7.87 13.46 -19.76
CA SER A 405 -7.76 12.27 -18.92
C SER A 405 -6.42 12.27 -18.19
N THR A 406 -6.44 11.98 -16.89
CA THR A 406 -5.24 12.02 -16.05
C THR A 406 -5.37 11.06 -14.88
N THR A 407 -4.24 10.60 -14.35
CA THR A 407 -4.16 9.81 -13.13
C THR A 407 -3.98 10.77 -11.96
N ASN A 408 -4.97 10.81 -11.08
CA ASN A 408 -4.96 11.70 -9.91
C ASN A 408 -4.32 11.00 -8.70
N PHE A 409 -4.51 9.69 -8.59
CA PHE A 409 -4.01 8.89 -7.49
C PHE A 409 -3.76 7.46 -7.94
N GLN A 410 -2.71 6.85 -7.39
CA GLN A 410 -2.40 5.44 -7.56
C GLN A 410 -1.70 4.92 -6.31
N THR A 411 -2.02 3.70 -5.90
CA THR A 411 -1.36 3.02 -4.79
C THR A 411 -1.42 1.51 -5.01
N GLN A 412 -0.47 0.82 -4.39
CA GLN A 412 -0.42 -0.64 -4.32
C GLN A 412 0.30 -1.03 -3.03
N ASP A 413 0.17 -2.29 -2.63
CA ASP A 413 0.51 -2.74 -1.29
C ASP A 413 1.62 -3.80 -1.21
N GLY A 414 2.14 -4.23 -2.35
CA GLY A 414 3.30 -5.11 -2.46
C GLY A 414 4.63 -4.36 -2.31
N TYR A 415 5.68 -5.10 -1.99
CA TYR A 415 7.03 -4.56 -1.85
C TYR A 415 8.10 -5.64 -2.05
N PRO A 416 9.29 -5.25 -2.56
CA PRO A 416 10.43 -6.16 -2.70
C PRO A 416 11.03 -6.49 -1.33
N PRO A 417 11.88 -7.53 -1.23
CA PRO A 417 12.61 -7.77 0.00
C PRO A 417 13.53 -6.58 0.35
N GLY A 418 13.66 -6.27 1.64
CA GLY A 418 14.47 -5.16 2.13
C GLY A 418 15.54 -5.62 3.10
N VAL A 419 16.68 -4.94 3.16
CA VAL A 419 17.68 -5.15 4.21
C VAL A 419 17.46 -4.16 5.35
N LEU A 420 17.67 -4.60 6.59
CA LEU A 420 17.55 -3.74 7.76
C LEU A 420 18.58 -2.60 7.68
N GLN A 421 18.12 -1.36 7.85
CA GLN A 421 18.94 -0.15 7.80
C GLN A 421 19.23 0.40 9.20
N ASN A 422 18.18 0.51 10.03
CA ASN A 422 18.32 0.95 11.42
C ASN A 422 17.20 0.39 12.29
N VAL A 423 17.40 0.52 13.60
CA VAL A 423 16.45 0.12 14.64
C VAL A 423 16.14 1.33 15.49
N THR A 424 14.86 1.52 15.78
CA THR A 424 14.37 2.59 16.66
C THR A 424 13.54 2.00 17.78
N VAL A 425 13.54 2.66 18.93
CA VAL A 425 12.69 2.28 20.07
C VAL A 425 11.74 3.42 20.38
N SER A 426 10.44 3.14 20.44
CA SER A 426 9.42 4.15 20.79
C SER A 426 9.42 4.46 22.29
N ALA A 427 8.72 5.53 22.70
CA ALA A 427 8.59 5.88 24.11
C ALA A 427 7.84 4.80 24.93
N GLU A 428 7.03 3.99 24.26
CA GLU A 428 6.29 2.86 24.81
C GLU A 428 7.13 1.58 24.88
N GLY A 429 8.38 1.61 24.39
CA GLY A 429 9.29 0.47 24.38
C GLY A 429 9.10 -0.48 23.18
N VAL A 430 8.39 -0.06 22.13
CA VAL A 430 8.26 -0.84 20.89
C VAL A 430 9.53 -0.69 20.07
N ILE A 431 10.15 -1.81 19.72
CA ILE A 431 11.34 -1.84 18.86
C ILE A 431 10.87 -2.00 17.42
N SER A 432 11.31 -1.12 16.53
CA SER A 432 10.95 -1.13 15.11
C SER A 432 12.22 -1.13 14.25
N GLY A 433 12.29 -2.04 13.29
CA GLY A 433 13.31 -2.06 12.26
C GLY A 433 12.84 -1.34 11.00
N HIS A 434 13.66 -0.41 10.47
CA HIS A 434 13.39 0.22 9.18
C HIS A 434 14.23 -0.46 8.11
N TYR A 435 13.59 -0.82 7.01
CA TYR A 435 14.19 -1.59 5.93
C TYR A 435 14.41 -0.72 4.69
N SER A 436 15.35 -1.13 3.84
CA SER A 436 15.68 -0.42 2.60
C SER A 436 14.52 -0.32 1.60
N ASN A 437 13.51 -1.17 1.72
CA ASN A 437 12.28 -1.15 0.94
C ASN A 437 11.22 -0.17 1.50
N GLY A 438 11.60 0.64 2.50
CA GLY A 438 10.72 1.63 3.13
C GLY A 438 9.71 1.05 4.12
N GLN A 439 9.74 -0.26 4.38
CA GLN A 439 8.88 -0.89 5.37
C GLN A 439 9.44 -0.72 6.78
N ILE A 440 8.53 -0.58 7.75
CA ILE A 440 8.82 -0.56 9.17
C ILE A 440 8.18 -1.80 9.78
N LEU A 441 8.98 -2.68 10.36
CA LEU A 441 8.49 -3.90 11.02
C LEU A 441 8.74 -3.78 12.53
N ASN A 442 7.69 -4.02 13.30
CA ASN A 442 7.70 -4.05 14.77
C ASN A 442 7.84 -5.48 15.30
#